data_AF-A0A3M1YXT7-F1
#
_entry.id   AF-A0A3M1YXT7-F1
#
_cell.length_a   1.000
_cell.length_b   1.000
_cell.length_c   1.000
_cell.angle_alpha   90.00
_cell.angle_beta   90.00
_cell.angle_gamma   90.00
#
_symmetry.space_group_name_H-M   'P 1'
#
loop_
_entity.id
_entity.type
_entity.pdbx_description
1 polymer ?
#
loop_
_entity_poly.entity_id
_entity_poly.type
_entity_poly.pdbx_seq_one_letter_code
_entity_poly.pdbx_strand_id
1 'polypeptide(L)' 'LQYLTKDFGQYDMHEGLKNIKAPTLILFGDHESTIEAGKKISEYIPDAKFVLLKNAGHFPFIEQPDAYFEAINDFLD' A
#
# COMPACT_ATOMS: atom_id res chain seq x y z
N LEU A 1 -20.86 11.76 -10.68
CA LEU A 1 -19.82 12.57 -10.00
C LEU A 1 -20.31 13.27 -8.73
N GLN A 2 -21.56 13.78 -8.65
CA GLN A 2 -22.08 14.50 -7.47
C GLN A 2 -22.04 13.75 -6.13
N TYR A 3 -22.06 12.42 -6.16
CA TYR A 3 -21.98 11.59 -4.94
C TYR A 3 -20.55 11.29 -4.50
N LEU A 4 -19.57 11.44 -5.41
CA LEU A 4 -18.15 11.23 -5.11
C LEU A 4 -17.48 12.52 -4.60
N THR A 5 -17.99 13.68 -5.00
CA THR A 5 -17.42 15.00 -4.68
C THR A 5 -17.36 15.33 -3.19
N LYS A 6 -18.19 14.67 -2.37
CA LYS A 6 -18.20 14.90 -0.93
C LYS A 6 -17.02 14.21 -0.22
N ASP A 7 -16.57 13.09 -0.77
CA ASP A 7 -15.47 12.31 -0.22
C ASP A 7 -14.12 12.73 -0.83
N PHE A 8 -14.13 13.21 -2.08
CA PHE A 8 -12.94 13.76 -2.73
C PHE A 8 -12.39 14.98 -1.96
N GLY A 9 -11.29 14.76 -1.25
CA GLY A 9 -10.49 15.78 -0.57
C GLY A 9 -10.80 16.00 0.92
N GLN A 10 -11.90 15.45 1.44
CA GLN A 10 -12.25 15.54 2.88
C GLN A 10 -12.16 14.19 3.60
N TYR A 11 -12.10 13.08 2.85
CA TYR A 11 -12.01 11.75 3.43
C TYR A 11 -10.55 11.41 3.75
N ASP A 12 -10.17 11.55 5.01
CA ASP A 12 -8.83 11.27 5.53
C ASP A 12 -8.91 10.18 6.62
N MET A 13 -8.22 9.06 6.39
CA MET A 13 -8.14 7.93 7.33
C MET A 13 -6.75 7.78 7.98
N HIS A 14 -5.79 8.69 7.72
CA HIS A 14 -4.40 8.51 8.15
C HIS A 14 -4.28 8.46 9.67
N GLU A 15 -4.99 9.30 10.42
CA GLU A 15 -4.96 9.26 11.89
C GLU A 15 -5.45 7.91 12.46
N GLY A 16 -6.40 7.26 11.77
CA GLY A 16 -6.89 5.94 12.15
C GLY A 16 -5.85 4.83 11.99
N LEU A 17 -4.93 4.96 11.01
CA LEU A 17 -3.88 3.98 10.73
C LEU A 17 -2.94 3.75 11.92
N LYS A 18 -2.74 4.77 12.78
CA LYS A 18 -1.94 4.69 14.02
C LYS A 18 -2.48 3.65 15.02
N ASN A 19 -3.75 3.28 14.88
CA ASN A 19 -4.41 2.29 15.73
C ASN A 19 -4.19 0.85 15.27
N ILE A 20 -3.67 0.62 14.07
CA ILE A 20 -3.32 -0.73 13.59
C ILE A 20 -2.17 -1.26 14.45
N LYS A 21 -2.39 -2.41 15.10
CA LYS A 21 -1.41 -3.07 15.98
C LYS A 21 -0.80 -4.33 15.40
N ALA A 22 -1.40 -4.88 14.34
CA ALA A 22 -0.83 -6.00 13.62
C ALA A 22 0.35 -5.51 12.78
N PRO A 23 1.42 -6.32 12.62
CA PRO A 23 2.40 -6.11 11.57
C PRO A 23 1.68 -5.92 10.23
N THR A 24 2.16 -5.02 9.39
CA THR A 24 1.50 -4.66 8.13
C THR A 24 2.50 -4.61 6.98
N LEU A 25 2.21 -5.35 5.91
CA LEU A 25 2.93 -5.23 4.64
C LEU A 25 2.16 -4.32 3.68
N ILE A 26 2.85 -3.33 3.10
CA ILE A 26 2.36 -2.47 2.03
C ILE A 26 3.21 -2.73 0.79
N LEU A 27 2.59 -3.23 -0.28
CA LEU A 27 3.28 -3.75 -1.46
C LEU A 27 2.81 -2.99 -2.71
N PHE A 28 3.73 -2.34 -3.41
CA PHE A 28 3.45 -1.50 -4.59
C PHE A 28 4.35 -1.88 -5.76
N GLY A 29 3.88 -1.69 -6.99
CA GLY A 29 4.73 -1.68 -8.17
C GLY A 29 5.41 -0.32 -8.38
N ASP A 30 6.61 -0.29 -8.96
CA ASP A 30 7.39 0.93 -9.22
C ASP A 30 6.88 1.81 -10.37
N HIS A 31 5.93 1.33 -11.17
CA HIS A 31 5.22 2.11 -12.18
C HIS A 31 3.86 2.65 -11.68
N GLU A 32 3.48 2.40 -10.42
CA GLU A 32 2.25 2.93 -9.85
C GLU A 32 2.35 4.45 -9.61
N SER A 33 1.37 5.20 -10.13
CA SER A 33 1.28 6.65 -9.98
C SER A 33 1.11 7.12 -8.53
N THR A 34 0.63 6.24 -7.65
CA THR A 34 0.27 6.54 -6.26
C THR A 34 1.27 6.02 -5.22
N ILE A 35 2.51 5.70 -5.61
CA ILE A 35 3.57 5.20 -4.70
C ILE A 35 3.74 6.06 -3.44
N GLU A 36 3.72 7.38 -3.57
CA GLU A 36 3.88 8.29 -2.42
C GLU A 36 2.72 8.17 -1.42
N ALA A 37 1.52 7.81 -1.86
CA ALA A 37 0.42 7.51 -0.95
C ALA A 37 0.70 6.22 -0.17
N GLY A 38 1.21 5.18 -0.82
CA GLY A 38 1.63 3.94 -0.15
C GLY A 38 2.72 4.16 0.89
N LYS A 39 3.74 4.98 0.56
CA LYS A 39 4.77 5.38 1.52
C LYS A 39 4.18 6.14 2.70
N LYS A 40 3.31 7.11 2.44
CA LYS A 40 2.63 7.86 3.52
C LYS A 40 1.80 6.95 4.43
N ILE A 41 1.09 5.96 3.88
CA ILE A 41 0.37 4.97 4.69
C ILE A 41 1.36 4.23 5.62
N SER A 42 2.54 3.84 5.10
CA SER A 42 3.56 3.13 5.89
C SER A 42 4.13 3.97 7.04
N GLU A 43 4.20 5.29 6.89
CA GLU A 43 4.68 6.20 7.95
C GLU A 43 3.70 6.32 9.12
N TYR A 44 2.40 6.09 8.89
CA TYR A 44 1.37 6.21 9.94
C TYR A 44 1.11 4.90 10.69
N ILE A 45 1.44 3.74 10.10
CA ILE A 45 1.27 2.44 10.75
C ILE A 45 2.54 2.11 11.54
N PRO A 46 2.47 1.88 12.87
CA PRO A 46 3.67 1.74 13.70
C PRO A 46 4.60 0.58 13.32
N ASP A 47 4.05 -0.51 12.81
CA ASP A 47 4.78 -1.72 12.40
C ASP A 47 4.45 -2.05 10.94
N ALA A 48 4.79 -1.11 10.05
CA ALA A 48 4.61 -1.30 8.62
C ALA A 48 5.94 -1.48 7.87
N LYS A 49 5.91 -2.40 6.90
CA LYS A 49 6.96 -2.59 5.90
C LYS A 49 6.42 -2.14 4.55
N PHE A 50 7.09 -1.18 3.92
CA PHE A 50 6.80 -0.79 2.54
C PHE A 50 7.77 -1.49 1.58
N VAL A 51 7.24 -2.19 0.57
CA VAL A 51 8.03 -2.89 -0.45
C VAL A 51 7.60 -2.40 -1.82
N LEU A 52 8.59 -2.05 -2.64
CA LEU A 52 8.40 -1.63 -4.02
C LEU A 52 8.95 -2.70 -4.98
N LEU A 53 8.05 -3.31 -5.76
CA LEU A 53 8.36 -4.32 -6.76
C LEU A 53 8.77 -3.64 -8.07
N LYS A 54 9.88 -4.11 -8.65
CA LYS A 54 10.41 -3.57 -9.91
C LYS A 54 9.63 -4.10 -11.11
N ASN A 55 9.46 -3.25 -12.12
CA ASN A 55 8.78 -3.58 -13.37
C ASN A 55 7.32 -4.05 -13.15
N ALA A 56 6.60 -3.38 -12.25
CA ALA A 56 5.19 -3.63 -11.95
C ALA A 56 4.43 -2.33 -11.75
N GLY A 57 3.14 -2.29 -12.12
CA GLY A 57 2.25 -1.17 -11.90
C GLY A 57 1.16 -1.51 -10.89
N HIS A 58 -0.09 -1.31 -11.32
CA HIS A 58 -1.28 -1.40 -10.47
C HIS A 58 -1.63 -2.82 -10.04
N PHE A 59 -1.22 -3.83 -10.82
CA PHE A 59 -1.56 -5.23 -10.58
C PHE A 59 -0.29 -6.08 -10.45
N PRO A 60 0.54 -5.83 -9.41
CA PRO A 60 1.83 -6.49 -9.27
C PRO A 60 1.74 -8.02 -9.17
N PHE A 61 0.61 -8.56 -8.69
CA PHE A 61 0.35 -10.00 -8.64
C PHE A 61 0.15 -10.64 -10.02
N ILE A 62 -0.14 -9.87 -11.07
CA ILE A 62 -0.18 -10.32 -12.47
C ILE A 62 1.15 -10.06 -13.15
N GLU A 63 1.73 -8.87 -12.89
CA GLU A 63 2.90 -8.37 -13.62
C GLU A 63 4.22 -8.99 -13.12
N GLN A 64 4.35 -9.24 -11.82
CA GLN A 64 5.51 -9.82 -11.14
C GLN A 64 5.07 -10.83 -10.08
N PRO A 65 4.42 -11.95 -10.46
CA PRO A 65 3.80 -12.88 -9.53
C PRO A 65 4.81 -13.47 -8.54
N ASP A 66 5.98 -13.88 -9.01
CA ASP A 66 7.00 -14.51 -8.16
C ASP A 66 7.48 -13.56 -7.06
N ALA A 67 7.87 -12.34 -7.42
CA ALA A 67 8.32 -11.33 -6.45
C ALA A 67 7.18 -10.86 -5.53
N TYR A 68 5.94 -10.84 -6.02
CA TYR A 68 4.76 -10.50 -5.21
C TYR A 68 4.50 -11.55 -4.13
N PHE A 69 4.47 -12.83 -4.50
CA PHE A 69 4.22 -13.92 -3.55
C PHE A 69 5.41 -14.16 -2.62
N GLU A 70 6.65 -13.99 -3.08
CA GLU A 70 7.85 -14.02 -2.23
C GLU A 70 7.75 -12.97 -1.11
N ALA A 71 7.44 -11.71 -1.46
CA ALA A 71 7.29 -10.64 -0.47
C ALA A 71 6.18 -10.90 0.56
N ILE A 72 5.11 -11.60 0.18
CA ILE A 72 4.03 -12.01 1.09
C ILE A 72 4.49 -13.15 1.99
N ASN A 73 5.11 -14.19 1.45
CA ASN A 73 5.57 -15.33 2.22
C ASN A 73 6.63 -14.90 3.25
N ASP A 74 7.61 -14.10 2.83
CA ASP A 74 8.64 -13.51 3.71
C ASP A 74 8.07 -12.68 4.87
N PHE A 75 6.85 -12.15 4.71
CA PHE A 75 6.19 -11.36 5.73
C PHE A 75 5.35 -12.23 6.69
N LEU A 76 4.90 -13.40 6.24
CA LEU A 76 4.07 -14.32 7.02
C LEU A 76 4.87 -15.35 7.82
N ASP A 77 6.11 -15.62 7.43
CA ASP A 77 7.06 -16.48 8.14
C ASP A 77 7.60 -15.82 9.43
#